data_AF-A0A967VML3-F1
#
_entry.id   AF-A0A967VML3-F1
#
_cell.length_a   1.000
_cell.length_b   1.000
_cell.length_c   1.000
_cell.angle_alpha   90.00
_cell.angle_beta   90.00
_cell.angle_gamma   90.00
#
_symmetry.space_group_name_H-M   'P 1'
#
loop_
_entity.id
_entity.type
_entity.pdbx_description
1 polymer ?
#
loop_
_entity_poly.entity_id
_entity_poly.type
_entity_poly.pdbx_seq_one_letter_code
_entity_poly.pdbx_strand_id
1 'polypeptide(L)'
;LVLDLIGLGLLVAVVVAVQRAVRRWLGTRAVAASMDGAAGLPSGTVLSSIELAERLPGGVSQSLANRAQRSVAARLRSGERDLAGSLGAQTRLRLRRGALSLVALAAAVAVLAWAGLSRPIGVLSVPELPALVVHPGSVELLRGSPLDVTVEALGRTQVTVSWRSAGQVVTDQRAEVVSGTARATIAAISAPVQYWVTAEDGARSETFEITPVDPLFVSDLTLSLNFPRHTRRIPEEYRGDVPPLRV
;
A
#
# COMPACT_ATOMS: atom_id res chain seq x y z
N LEU A 1 4.16 2.67 -9.91
CA LEU A 1 3.39 2.73 -11.17
C LEU A 1 2.80 4.11 -11.47
N VAL A 2 1.79 4.60 -10.75
CA VAL A 2 1.20 5.94 -11.06
C VAL A 2 2.20 7.08 -10.84
N LEU A 3 2.98 7.01 -9.76
CA LEU A 3 4.03 7.99 -9.44
C LEU A 3 5.16 8.02 -10.48
N ASP A 4 5.53 6.86 -11.04
CA ASP A 4 6.59 6.76 -12.06
C ASP A 4 6.15 7.36 -13.41
N LEU A 5 4.87 7.18 -13.78
CA LEU A 5 4.27 7.76 -14.98
C LEU A 5 4.22 9.30 -14.90
N ILE A 6 3.92 9.85 -13.73
CA ILE A 6 3.92 11.30 -13.50
C ILE A 6 5.34 11.87 -13.64
N GLY A 7 6.34 11.19 -13.08
CA GLY A 7 7.74 11.60 -13.19
C GLY A 7 8.24 11.61 -14.64
N LEU A 8 7.92 10.57 -15.42
CA LEU A 8 8.30 10.50 -16.84
C LEU A 8 7.62 11.59 -17.67
N GLY A 9 6.33 11.85 -17.42
CA GLY A 9 5.56 12.88 -18.12
C GLY A 9 6.11 14.28 -17.90
N LEU A 10 6.52 14.60 -16.67
CA LEU A 10 7.09 15.91 -16.34
C LEU A 10 8.44 16.15 -17.04
N LEU A 11 9.28 15.11 -17.12
CA LEU A 11 10.58 15.16 -17.78
C LEU A 11 10.45 15.42 -19.29
N VAL A 12 9.53 14.71 -19.95
CA VAL A 12 9.25 14.92 -21.38
C VAL A 12 8.71 16.34 -21.63
N ALA A 13 7.81 16.84 -20.78
CA ALA A 13 7.26 18.18 -20.91
C ALA A 13 8.35 19.27 -20.80
N VAL A 14 9.30 19.12 -19.87
CA VAL A 14 10.43 20.04 -19.72
C VAL A 14 11.34 20.02 -20.95
N VAL A 15 11.68 18.84 -21.47
CA VAL A 15 12.51 18.71 -22.69
C VAL A 15 11.85 19.40 -23.88
N VAL A 16 10.55 19.17 -24.09
CA VAL A 16 9.79 19.78 -25.20
C VAL A 16 9.70 21.30 -25.05
N ALA A 17 9.46 21.80 -23.84
CA ALA A 17 9.40 23.24 -23.57
C ALA A 17 10.74 23.93 -23.86
N VAL A 18 11.86 23.32 -23.43
CA VAL A 18 13.21 23.82 -23.71
C VAL A 18 13.50 23.80 -25.21
N GLN A 19 13.19 22.72 -25.92
CA GLN A 19 13.39 22.65 -27.37
C GLN A 19 12.60 23.71 -28.13
N ARG A 20 11.33 23.95 -27.74
CA ARG A 20 10.51 25.00 -28.36
C ARG A 20 11.04 26.41 -28.06
N ALA A 21 11.48 26.68 -26.83
CA ALA A 21 12.04 27.96 -26.46
C ALA A 21 13.33 28.26 -27.24
N VAL A 22 14.24 27.28 -27.34
CA VAL A 22 15.49 27.40 -28.11
C VAL A 22 15.21 27.65 -29.59
N ARG A 23 14.28 26.91 -30.21
CA ARG A 23 13.90 27.11 -31.62
C ARG A 23 13.27 28.48 -31.88
N ARG A 24 12.48 29.01 -30.94
CA ARG A 24 11.90 30.36 -31.05
C ARG A 24 12.94 31.47 -30.91
N TRP A 25 14.00 31.23 -30.14
CA TRP A 25 15.02 32.24 -29.83
C TRP A 25 16.13 32.30 -30.89
N LEU A 26 16.49 31.17 -31.51
CA LEU A 26 17.48 31.06 -32.59
C LEU A 26 16.93 31.49 -33.95
N GLY A 27 16.21 32.61 -34.03
CA GLY A 27 15.75 33.17 -35.29
C GLY A 27 16.91 33.67 -36.15
N THR A 28 16.82 33.49 -37.48
CA THR A 28 17.86 33.85 -38.47
C THR A 28 18.39 35.28 -38.30
N ARG A 29 17.52 36.22 -37.90
CA ARG A 29 17.87 37.63 -37.64
C ARG A 29 18.80 37.82 -36.43
N ALA A 30 18.55 37.10 -35.33
CA ALA A 30 19.38 37.22 -34.12
C ALA A 30 20.77 36.62 -34.34
N VAL A 31 20.84 35.50 -35.09
CA VAL A 31 22.10 34.85 -35.46
C VAL A 31 22.91 35.73 -36.41
N ALA A 32 22.28 36.29 -37.45
CA ALA A 32 22.95 37.19 -38.40
C ALA A 32 23.50 38.45 -37.70
N ALA A 33 22.74 39.06 -36.79
CA ALA A 33 23.18 40.23 -36.04
C ALA A 33 24.38 39.93 -35.12
N SER A 34 24.45 38.74 -34.51
CA SER A 34 25.65 38.35 -33.74
C SER A 34 26.87 38.09 -34.61
N MET A 35 26.67 37.53 -35.80
CA MET A 35 27.75 37.30 -36.76
C MET A 35 28.30 38.62 -37.31
N ASP A 36 27.44 39.60 -37.57
CA ASP A 36 27.86 40.95 -37.96
C ASP A 36 28.74 41.57 -36.87
N GLY A 37 28.29 41.53 -35.61
CA GLY A 37 29.06 42.06 -34.47
C GLY A 37 30.40 41.34 -34.23
N ALA A 38 30.42 40.01 -34.35
CA ALA A 38 31.63 39.22 -34.16
C ALA A 38 32.67 39.43 -35.27
N ALA A 39 32.22 39.70 -36.50
CA ALA A 39 33.09 39.96 -37.65
C ALA A 39 33.42 41.45 -37.85
N GLY A 40 32.96 42.34 -36.95
CA GLY A 40 33.14 43.79 -37.07
C GLY A 40 32.44 44.40 -38.30
N LEU A 41 31.37 43.77 -38.77
CA LEU A 41 30.57 44.22 -39.91
C LEU A 41 29.45 45.16 -39.45
N PRO A 42 28.98 46.08 -40.32
CA PRO A 42 27.76 46.84 -40.06
C PRO A 42 26.55 45.92 -39.87
N SER A 43 25.65 46.28 -38.95
CA SER A 43 24.44 45.50 -38.65
C SER A 43 23.57 45.29 -39.90
N GLY A 44 23.18 44.04 -40.17
CA GLY A 44 22.32 43.66 -41.29
C GLY A 44 23.06 43.19 -42.53
N THR A 45 24.41 43.19 -42.54
CA THR A 45 25.22 42.81 -43.70
C THR A 45 25.12 41.32 -44.01
N VAL A 46 25.20 40.47 -42.98
CA VAL A 46 25.03 39.02 -43.13
C VAL A 46 23.59 38.68 -43.52
N LEU A 47 22.60 39.30 -42.87
CA LEU A 47 21.18 39.07 -43.20
C LEU A 47 20.87 39.48 -44.64
N SER A 48 21.33 40.65 -45.08
CA SER A 48 21.12 41.11 -46.45
C SER A 48 21.80 40.18 -47.46
N SER A 49 22.98 39.63 -47.14
CA SER A 49 23.67 38.69 -48.03
C SER A 49 22.95 37.34 -48.19
N ILE A 50 22.23 36.90 -47.14
CA ILE A 50 21.38 35.70 -47.13
C ILE A 50 20.09 35.97 -47.90
N GLU A 51 19.40 37.09 -47.63
CA GLU A 51 18.17 37.47 -48.33
C GLU A 51 18.44 37.68 -49.84
N LEU A 52 19.60 38.25 -50.19
CA LEU A 52 20.03 38.42 -51.59
C LEU A 52 20.39 37.09 -52.26
N ALA A 53 20.77 36.05 -51.50
CA ALA A 53 20.97 34.71 -52.02
C ALA A 53 19.65 33.98 -52.28
N GLU A 54 18.66 34.19 -51.40
CA GLU A 54 17.34 33.57 -51.53
C GLU A 54 16.47 34.25 -52.59
N ARG A 55 16.55 35.58 -52.71
CA ARG A 55 15.79 36.36 -53.69
C ARG A 55 16.61 37.57 -54.16
N LEU A 56 16.98 37.59 -55.44
CA LEU A 56 17.52 38.79 -56.07
C LEU A 56 16.38 39.78 -56.35
N PRO A 57 16.40 40.99 -55.79
CA PRO A 57 15.48 42.05 -56.17
C PRO A 57 15.69 42.43 -57.64
N GLY A 58 14.60 42.74 -58.35
CA GLY A 58 14.68 43.23 -59.73
C GLY A 58 15.53 44.49 -59.82
N GLY A 59 16.49 44.53 -60.74
CA GLY A 59 17.39 45.67 -60.97
C GLY A 59 18.78 45.57 -60.35
N VAL A 60 19.09 44.50 -59.59
CA VAL A 60 20.44 44.28 -59.03
C VAL A 60 21.25 43.34 -59.93
N SER A 61 22.46 43.75 -60.29
CA SER A 61 23.37 42.91 -61.08
C SER A 61 23.86 41.69 -60.27
N GLN A 62 23.69 40.50 -60.85
CA GLN A 62 24.09 39.24 -60.23
C GLN A 62 25.60 39.14 -59.98
N SER A 63 26.42 39.83 -60.78
CA SER A 63 27.88 39.87 -60.58
C SER A 63 28.28 40.70 -59.35
N LEU A 64 27.55 41.79 -59.07
CA LEU A 64 27.75 42.61 -57.87
C LEU A 64 27.27 41.88 -56.61
N ALA A 65 26.12 41.20 -56.69
CA ALA A 65 25.62 40.33 -55.61
C ALA A 65 26.64 39.23 -55.26
N ASN A 66 27.15 38.53 -56.27
CA ASN A 66 28.16 37.47 -56.09
C ASN A 66 29.50 38.00 -55.55
N ARG A 67 29.87 39.25 -55.87
CA ARG A 67 31.07 39.89 -55.33
C ARG A 67 30.89 40.30 -53.87
N ALA A 68 29.73 40.88 -53.54
CA ALA A 68 29.37 41.24 -52.17
C ALA A 68 29.36 40.00 -51.26
N GLN A 69 28.71 38.91 -51.69
CA GLN A 69 28.70 37.64 -50.97
C GLN A 69 30.11 37.07 -50.74
N ARG A 70 30.95 37.04 -51.78
CA ARG A 70 32.34 36.56 -51.65
C ARG A 70 33.15 37.41 -50.67
N SER A 71 32.93 38.72 -50.63
CA SER A 71 33.62 39.62 -49.69
C SER A 71 33.19 39.41 -48.24
N VAL A 72 31.89 39.20 -47.99
CA VAL A 72 31.35 38.87 -46.66
C VAL A 72 31.83 37.49 -46.22
N ALA A 73 31.78 36.50 -47.10
CA ALA A 73 32.27 35.15 -46.82
C ALA A 73 33.78 35.11 -46.50
N ALA A 74 34.59 35.92 -47.19
CA ALA A 74 36.02 36.03 -46.90
C ALA A 74 36.28 36.65 -45.51
N ARG A 75 35.52 37.67 -45.12
CA ARG A 75 35.62 38.29 -43.79
C ARG A 75 35.13 37.37 -42.67
N LEU A 76 34.06 36.61 -42.89
CA LEU A 76 33.58 35.61 -41.94
C LEU A 76 34.60 34.47 -41.74
N ARG A 77 35.24 34.01 -42.82
CA ARG A 77 36.32 33.01 -42.75
C ARG A 77 37.53 33.49 -41.97
N SER A 78 37.91 34.77 -42.08
CA SER A 78 39.01 35.32 -41.27
C SER A 78 38.70 35.45 -39.78
N GLY A 79 37.42 35.45 -39.39
CA GLY A 79 36.94 35.54 -38.00
C GLY A 79 36.54 34.22 -37.36
N GLU A 80 36.94 33.07 -37.94
CA GLU A 80 36.42 31.71 -37.67
C GLU A 80 36.37 31.28 -36.20
N ARG A 81 37.22 31.83 -35.33
CA ARG A 81 37.34 31.34 -33.94
C ARG A 81 36.27 31.85 -32.99
N ASP A 82 35.50 32.88 -33.35
CA ASP A 82 34.53 33.50 -32.44
C ASP A 82 33.26 34.03 -33.11
N LEU A 83 32.86 33.45 -34.24
CA LEU A 83 31.66 33.86 -35.00
C LEU A 83 30.34 33.76 -34.20
N ALA A 84 30.32 32.99 -33.11
CA ALA A 84 29.17 32.92 -32.21
C ALA A 84 29.04 34.18 -31.32
N GLY A 85 30.12 34.96 -31.17
CA GLY A 85 30.14 36.21 -30.42
C GLY A 85 29.54 36.12 -29.01
N SER A 86 28.87 37.19 -28.59
CA SER A 86 28.18 37.27 -27.30
C SER A 86 27.03 36.26 -27.15
N LEU A 87 26.41 35.84 -28.25
CA LEU A 87 25.37 34.80 -28.26
C LEU A 87 25.96 33.42 -27.91
N GLY A 88 27.17 33.10 -28.38
CA GLY A 88 27.91 31.88 -28.00
C GLY A 88 28.28 31.84 -26.51
N ALA A 89 28.73 32.97 -25.97
CA ALA A 89 29.07 33.07 -24.55
C ALA A 89 27.82 32.97 -23.64
N GLN A 90 26.72 33.64 -24.00
CA GLN A 90 25.48 33.61 -23.24
C GLN A 90 24.77 32.26 -23.30
N THR A 91 24.81 31.57 -24.45
CA THR A 91 24.26 30.21 -24.60
C THR A 91 25.04 29.20 -23.78
N ARG A 92 26.38 29.30 -23.72
CA ARG A 92 27.24 28.39 -22.92
C ARG A 92 26.96 28.46 -21.41
N LEU A 93 26.73 29.66 -20.88
CA LEU A 93 26.40 29.86 -19.46
C LEU A 93 25.00 29.34 -19.10
N ARG A 94 24.01 29.56 -19.97
CA ARG A 94 22.65 29.04 -19.76
C ARG A 94 22.57 27.52 -19.95
N LEU A 95 23.31 26.96 -20.90
CA LEU A 95 23.42 25.51 -21.10
C LEU A 95 24.04 24.82 -19.89
N ARG A 96 25.08 25.40 -19.27
CA ARG A 96 25.64 24.86 -18.01
C ARG A 96 24.63 24.88 -16.87
N ARG A 97 23.87 25.97 -16.69
CA ARG A 97 22.83 26.04 -15.65
C ARG A 97 21.67 25.08 -15.92
N GLY A 98 21.24 24.94 -17.17
CA GLY A 98 20.21 23.98 -17.57
C GLY A 98 20.65 22.52 -17.38
N ALA A 99 21.89 22.19 -17.75
CA ALA A 99 22.46 20.86 -17.53
C ALA A 99 22.52 20.50 -16.03
N LEU A 100 22.91 21.44 -15.17
CA LEU A 100 22.90 21.22 -13.72
C LEU A 100 21.49 20.95 -13.18
N SER A 101 20.47 21.66 -13.66
CA SER A 101 19.08 21.40 -13.24
C SER A 101 18.57 20.02 -13.68
N LEU A 102 18.96 19.55 -14.87
CA LEU A 102 18.61 18.21 -15.35
C LEU A 102 19.31 17.11 -14.54
N VAL A 103 20.58 17.30 -14.19
CA VAL A 103 21.33 16.36 -13.33
C VAL A 103 20.71 16.28 -11.93
N ALA A 104 20.34 17.42 -11.34
CA ALA A 104 19.66 17.46 -10.04
C ALA A 104 18.30 16.75 -10.06
N LEU A 105 17.52 16.95 -11.13
CA LEU A 105 16.23 16.26 -11.31
C LEU A 105 16.42 14.75 -11.46
N ALA A 106 17.39 14.31 -12.27
CA ALA A 106 17.70 12.90 -12.45
C ALA A 106 18.15 12.23 -11.13
N ALA A 107 18.95 12.93 -10.33
CA ALA A 107 19.35 12.45 -9.00
C ALA A 107 18.15 12.32 -8.04
N ALA A 108 17.23 13.29 -8.02
CA ALA A 108 16.03 13.22 -7.19
C ALA A 108 15.12 12.04 -7.57
N VAL A 109 14.93 11.78 -8.87
CA VAL A 109 14.17 10.62 -9.36
C VAL A 109 14.86 9.31 -8.98
N ALA A 110 16.18 9.23 -9.08
CA ALA A 110 16.94 8.05 -8.69
C ALA A 110 16.81 7.74 -7.18
N VAL A 111 16.84 8.77 -6.32
CA VAL A 111 16.64 8.63 -4.86
C VAL A 111 15.22 8.15 -4.54
N LEU A 112 14.20 8.69 -5.21
CA LEU A 112 12.80 8.26 -5.04
C LEU A 112 12.58 6.82 -5.52
N ALA A 113 13.19 6.43 -6.64
CA ALA A 113 13.15 5.06 -7.14
C ALA A 113 13.84 4.08 -6.17
N TRP A 114 14.98 4.46 -5.60
CA TRP A 114 15.67 3.68 -4.56
C TRP A 114 14.88 3.60 -3.25
N ALA A 115 14.17 4.67 -2.87
CA ALA A 115 13.28 4.63 -1.71
C ALA A 115 12.12 3.63 -1.92
N GLY A 116 11.62 3.51 -3.15
CA GLY A 116 10.62 2.50 -3.53
C GLY A 116 11.17 1.06 -3.49
N LEU A 117 12.40 0.84 -3.96
CA LEU A 117 13.05 -0.48 -3.91
C LEU A 117 13.58 -0.88 -2.53
N SER A 118 13.88 0.08 -1.65
CA SER A 118 14.43 -0.20 -0.30
C SER A 118 13.37 -0.55 0.75
N ARG A 119 12.07 -0.51 0.40
CA ARG A 119 10.98 -0.97 1.26
C ARG A 119 10.10 -2.07 0.62
N PRO A 120 10.67 -3.19 0.16
CA PRO A 120 9.88 -4.28 -0.43
C PRO A 120 8.92 -4.92 0.60
N ILE A 121 9.27 -4.87 1.88
CA ILE A 121 8.50 -5.50 2.98
C ILE A 121 7.30 -4.63 3.40
N GLY A 122 7.34 -3.31 3.22
CA GLY A 122 6.24 -2.41 3.62
C GLY A 122 5.05 -2.41 2.65
N VAL A 123 5.23 -2.91 1.43
CA VAL A 123 4.14 -3.07 0.44
C VAL A 123 3.42 -4.42 0.60
N LEU A 124 4.05 -5.35 1.33
CA LEU A 124 3.50 -6.66 1.68
C LEU A 124 2.90 -6.66 3.09
N SER A 125 2.32 -5.55 3.54
CA SER A 125 1.47 -5.57 4.74
C SER A 125 0.26 -6.44 4.43
N VAL A 126 0.40 -7.74 4.70
CA VAL A 126 -0.68 -8.72 4.75
C VAL A 126 -1.77 -8.11 5.62
N PRO A 127 -3.03 -8.04 5.17
CA PRO A 127 -4.11 -7.56 6.01
C PRO A 127 -4.07 -8.34 7.32
N GLU A 128 -3.87 -7.66 8.45
CA GLU A 128 -3.91 -8.33 9.75
C GLU A 128 -5.33 -8.90 9.92
N LEU A 129 -5.42 -10.23 9.88
CA LEU A 129 -6.68 -10.93 10.11
C LEU A 129 -7.18 -10.59 11.52
N PRO A 130 -8.49 -10.39 11.70
CA PRO A 130 -9.05 -10.04 13.00
C PRO A 130 -8.72 -11.10 14.05
N ALA A 131 -8.71 -10.71 15.32
CA ALA A 131 -8.46 -11.63 16.43
C ALA A 131 -9.54 -12.73 16.50
N LEU A 132 -9.17 -13.90 17.04
CA LEU A 132 -10.10 -14.99 17.30
C LEU A 132 -10.99 -14.65 18.49
N VAL A 133 -12.32 -14.74 18.33
CA VAL A 133 -13.28 -14.60 19.43
C VAL A 133 -13.83 -15.98 19.77
N VAL A 134 -13.85 -16.33 21.05
CA VAL A 134 -14.24 -17.67 21.52
C VAL A 134 -15.39 -17.55 22.51
N HIS A 135 -16.45 -18.31 22.28
CA HIS A 135 -17.62 -18.41 23.14
C HIS A 135 -17.83 -19.85 23.61
N PRO A 136 -18.18 -20.09 24.90
CA PRO A 136 -18.47 -19.09 25.94
C PRO A 136 -17.24 -18.46 26.61
N GLY A 137 -16.03 -19.00 26.39
CA GLY A 137 -14.82 -18.60 27.12
C GLY A 137 -14.69 -19.41 28.42
N SER A 138 -14.28 -18.77 29.53
CA SER A 138 -14.23 -19.45 30.82
C SER A 138 -15.62 -19.67 31.39
N VAL A 139 -15.93 -20.90 31.83
CA VAL A 139 -17.29 -21.29 32.21
C VAL A 139 -17.32 -22.38 33.28
N GLU A 140 -18.35 -22.34 34.13
CA GLU A 140 -18.69 -23.42 35.06
C GLU A 140 -19.72 -24.36 34.43
N LEU A 141 -19.45 -25.66 34.46
CA LEU A 141 -20.32 -26.69 33.88
C LEU A 141 -20.51 -27.85 34.84
N LEU A 142 -21.68 -28.50 34.79
CA LEU A 142 -21.91 -29.71 35.56
C LEU A 142 -20.89 -30.79 35.18
N ARG A 143 -20.25 -31.41 36.18
CA ARG A 143 -19.26 -32.47 35.96
C ARG A 143 -19.82 -33.54 35.02
N GLY A 144 -19.02 -33.90 34.01
CA GLY A 144 -19.38 -34.89 32.99
C GLY A 144 -20.18 -34.33 31.81
N SER A 145 -20.59 -33.06 31.85
CA SER A 145 -21.25 -32.41 30.71
C SER A 145 -20.25 -32.10 29.60
N PRO A 146 -20.65 -32.18 28.32
CA PRO A 146 -19.87 -31.66 27.20
C PRO A 146 -19.94 -30.12 27.16
N LEU A 147 -18.90 -29.49 26.60
CA LEU A 147 -18.90 -28.05 26.29
C LEU A 147 -18.87 -27.86 24.77
N ASP A 148 -19.86 -27.14 24.25
CA ASP A 148 -19.83 -26.66 22.87
C ASP A 148 -19.13 -25.30 22.79
N VAL A 149 -18.03 -25.27 22.04
CA VAL A 149 -17.20 -24.10 21.79
C VAL A 149 -17.49 -23.56 20.40
N THR A 150 -17.81 -22.28 20.32
CA THR A 150 -17.97 -21.54 19.07
C THR A 150 -16.82 -20.55 18.93
N VAL A 151 -16.15 -20.57 17.77
CA VAL A 151 -15.00 -19.72 17.48
C VAL A 151 -15.31 -18.85 16.28
N GLU A 152 -15.27 -17.53 16.43
CA GLU A 152 -15.30 -16.58 15.32
C GLU A 152 -13.89 -16.39 14.78
N ALA A 153 -13.71 -16.75 13.52
CA ALA A 153 -12.42 -16.81 12.85
C ALA A 153 -12.55 -16.23 11.43
N LEU A 154 -12.97 -14.97 11.33
CA LEU A 154 -13.22 -14.31 10.05
C LEU A 154 -11.97 -14.31 9.17
N GLY A 155 -12.12 -14.75 7.92
CA GLY A 155 -11.03 -14.83 6.95
C GLY A 155 -10.14 -16.05 7.08
N ARG A 156 -10.46 -17.01 7.95
CA ARG A 156 -9.74 -18.28 8.14
C ARG A 156 -10.57 -19.46 7.67
N THR A 157 -9.89 -20.54 7.31
CA THR A 157 -10.55 -21.78 6.83
C THR A 157 -10.60 -22.86 7.88
N GLN A 158 -9.63 -22.88 8.80
CA GLN A 158 -9.52 -23.91 9.83
C GLN A 158 -8.99 -23.34 11.15
N VAL A 159 -9.50 -23.88 12.25
CA VAL A 159 -8.99 -23.66 13.60
C VAL A 159 -8.76 -25.00 14.31
N THR A 160 -7.82 -25.01 15.25
CA THR A 160 -7.55 -26.13 16.14
C THR A 160 -7.90 -25.70 17.56
N VAL A 161 -8.86 -26.39 18.16
CA VAL A 161 -9.20 -26.25 19.57
C VAL A 161 -8.35 -27.24 20.34
N SER A 162 -7.51 -26.72 21.24
CA SER A 162 -6.60 -27.51 22.07
C SER A 162 -7.02 -27.39 23.52
N TRP A 163 -7.03 -28.49 24.25
CA TRP A 163 -7.34 -28.48 25.68
C TRP A 163 -6.50 -29.47 26.48
N ARG A 164 -6.39 -29.20 27.78
CA ARG A 164 -5.60 -30.01 28.71
C ARG A 164 -6.15 -29.87 30.13
N SER A 165 -6.31 -31.00 30.82
CA SER A 165 -6.51 -31.03 32.27
C SER A 165 -5.17 -31.21 33.01
N ALA A 166 -5.14 -30.88 34.30
CA ALA A 166 -3.95 -31.06 35.13
C ALA A 166 -3.43 -32.51 35.05
N GLY A 167 -2.14 -32.67 34.72
CA GLY A 167 -1.48 -33.98 34.61
C GLY A 167 -1.81 -34.81 33.37
N GLN A 168 -2.62 -34.29 32.42
CA GLN A 168 -2.92 -34.94 31.14
C GLN A 168 -2.15 -34.31 29.98
N VAL A 169 -2.07 -35.03 28.87
CA VAL A 169 -1.49 -34.54 27.62
C VAL A 169 -2.47 -33.60 26.92
N VAL A 170 -1.97 -32.66 26.13
CA VAL A 170 -2.82 -31.79 25.30
C VAL A 170 -3.57 -32.63 24.27
N THR A 171 -4.87 -32.38 24.15
CA THR A 171 -5.73 -32.97 23.11
C THR A 171 -6.10 -31.87 22.12
N ASP A 172 -6.04 -32.20 20.83
CA ASP A 172 -6.33 -31.28 19.74
C ASP A 172 -7.53 -31.77 18.93
N GLN A 173 -8.43 -30.85 18.59
CA GLN A 173 -9.51 -31.08 17.64
C GLN A 173 -9.53 -29.99 16.59
N ARG A 174 -9.47 -30.41 15.33
CA ARG A 174 -9.62 -29.49 14.19
C ARG A 174 -11.09 -29.25 13.92
N ALA A 175 -11.44 -27.99 13.69
CA ALA A 175 -12.76 -27.56 13.28
C ALA A 175 -12.64 -26.70 12.02
N GLU A 176 -13.49 -26.99 11.03
CA GLU A 176 -13.61 -26.19 9.82
C GLU A 176 -14.39 -24.91 10.11
N VAL A 177 -13.95 -23.79 9.53
CA VAL A 177 -14.61 -22.49 9.67
C VAL A 177 -15.62 -22.35 8.54
N VAL A 178 -16.90 -22.39 8.87
CA VAL A 178 -18.00 -22.22 7.93
C VAL A 178 -18.62 -20.84 8.15
N SER A 179 -18.66 -20.02 7.11
CA SER A 179 -19.21 -18.65 7.18
C SER A 179 -18.55 -17.76 8.26
N GLY A 180 -17.26 -17.96 8.53
CA GLY A 180 -16.50 -17.20 9.53
C GLY A 180 -16.60 -17.74 10.96
N THR A 181 -17.27 -18.88 11.17
CA THR A 181 -17.44 -19.49 12.49
C THR A 181 -17.09 -20.98 12.46
N ALA A 182 -16.34 -21.44 13.45
CA ALA A 182 -16.07 -22.86 13.68
C ALA A 182 -16.77 -23.33 14.96
N ARG A 183 -17.15 -24.62 14.99
CA ARG A 183 -17.74 -25.27 16.16
C ARG A 183 -16.94 -26.50 16.53
N ALA A 184 -16.68 -26.67 17.83
CA ALA A 184 -16.04 -27.84 18.39
C ALA A 184 -16.73 -28.21 19.70
N THR A 185 -16.65 -29.49 20.09
CA THR A 185 -17.24 -29.99 21.33
C THR A 185 -16.16 -30.65 22.16
N ILE A 186 -15.89 -30.10 23.35
CA ILE A 186 -14.98 -30.70 24.32
C ILE A 186 -15.80 -31.73 25.11
N ALA A 187 -15.40 -33.00 25.01
CA ALA A 187 -16.09 -34.11 25.65
C ALA A 187 -15.99 -34.08 27.18
N ALA A 188 -16.97 -34.72 27.83
CA ALA A 188 -17.17 -34.90 29.28
C ALA A 188 -16.06 -34.37 30.20
N ILE A 189 -16.28 -33.18 30.76
CA ILE A 189 -15.31 -32.51 31.63
C ILE A 189 -15.43 -33.04 33.07
N SER A 190 -14.42 -33.77 33.53
CA SER A 190 -14.39 -34.39 34.88
C SER A 190 -13.43 -33.71 35.86
N ALA A 191 -12.58 -32.80 35.39
CA ALA A 191 -11.61 -32.04 36.18
C ALA A 191 -11.44 -30.63 35.56
N PRO A 192 -10.84 -29.66 36.25
CA PRO A 192 -10.52 -28.37 35.63
C PRO A 192 -9.72 -28.55 34.33
N VAL A 193 -10.21 -27.94 33.26
CA VAL A 193 -9.63 -28.02 31.91
C VAL A 193 -9.27 -26.62 31.44
N GLN A 194 -8.03 -26.45 30.97
CA GLN A 194 -7.62 -25.26 30.24
C GLN A 194 -7.76 -25.53 28.74
N TYR A 195 -8.32 -24.59 28.00
CA TYR A 195 -8.43 -24.69 26.54
C TYR A 195 -8.09 -23.38 25.85
N TRP A 196 -7.60 -23.49 24.62
CA TRP A 196 -7.26 -22.36 23.75
C TRP A 196 -7.47 -22.75 22.29
N VAL A 197 -7.54 -21.76 21.43
CA VAL A 197 -7.75 -21.96 19.99
C VAL A 197 -6.55 -21.41 19.23
N THR A 198 -6.09 -22.18 18.24
CA THR A 198 -5.01 -21.78 17.34
C THR A 198 -5.51 -21.87 15.90
N ALA A 199 -5.32 -20.80 15.14
CA ALA A 199 -5.64 -20.75 13.73
C ALA A 199 -4.47 -21.18 12.85
N GLU A 200 -4.74 -21.44 11.56
CA GLU A 200 -3.73 -21.83 10.56
C GLU A 200 -2.65 -20.77 10.31
N ASP A 201 -2.98 -19.49 10.54
CA ASP A 201 -2.08 -18.34 10.43
C ASP A 201 -1.17 -18.17 11.66
N GLY A 202 -1.32 -19.04 12.67
CA GLY A 202 -0.61 -18.95 13.95
C GLY A 202 -1.25 -17.99 14.95
N ALA A 203 -2.37 -17.35 14.62
CA ALA A 203 -3.12 -16.56 15.59
C ALA A 203 -3.64 -17.46 16.70
N ARG A 204 -3.48 -17.02 17.95
CA ARG A 204 -3.85 -17.79 19.14
C ARG A 204 -4.80 -16.96 20.01
N SER A 205 -5.86 -17.60 20.50
CA SER A 205 -6.76 -17.01 21.49
C SER A 205 -6.09 -16.94 22.86
N GLU A 206 -6.75 -16.26 23.78
CA GLU A 206 -6.48 -16.39 25.22
C GLU A 206 -6.71 -17.84 25.68
N THR A 207 -6.19 -18.16 26.86
CA THR A 207 -6.44 -19.46 27.51
C THR A 207 -7.64 -19.32 28.44
N PHE A 208 -8.64 -20.16 28.22
CA PHE A 208 -9.88 -20.20 28.99
C PHE A 208 -9.86 -21.39 29.93
N GLU A 209 -10.61 -21.28 31.03
CA GLU A 209 -10.71 -22.32 32.05
C GLU A 209 -12.14 -22.81 32.19
N ILE A 210 -12.28 -24.13 32.22
CA ILE A 210 -13.55 -24.82 32.46
C ILE A 210 -13.50 -25.39 33.87
N THR A 211 -14.41 -24.95 34.73
CA THR A 211 -14.48 -25.39 36.12
C THR A 211 -15.69 -26.33 36.28
N PRO A 212 -15.47 -27.65 36.48
CA PRO A 212 -16.57 -28.56 36.70
C PRO A 212 -17.18 -28.34 38.09
N VAL A 213 -18.49 -28.13 38.14
CA VAL A 213 -19.29 -28.03 39.37
C VAL A 213 -20.06 -29.33 39.58
N ASP A 214 -20.14 -29.77 40.84
CA ASP A 214 -20.90 -30.95 41.18
C ASP A 214 -22.40 -30.62 41.27
N PRO A 215 -23.28 -31.48 40.71
CA PRO A 215 -24.70 -31.32 40.94
C PRO A 215 -24.99 -31.47 42.44
N LEU A 216 -25.94 -30.70 42.95
CA LEU A 216 -26.41 -30.84 44.33
C LEU A 216 -26.91 -32.27 44.54
N PHE A 217 -26.21 -33.00 45.41
CA PHE A 217 -26.62 -34.35 45.78
C PHE A 217 -27.72 -34.25 46.84
N VAL A 218 -28.96 -34.54 46.47
CA VAL A 218 -30.07 -34.66 47.43
C VAL A 218 -30.11 -36.11 47.91
N SER A 219 -29.50 -36.36 49.07
CA SER A 219 -29.44 -37.71 49.66
C SER A 219 -30.64 -38.06 50.55
N ASP A 220 -31.38 -37.07 51.04
CA ASP A 220 -32.42 -37.27 52.06
C ASP A 220 -33.65 -36.36 51.80
N LEU A 221 -34.43 -36.72 50.78
CA LEU A 221 -35.69 -36.04 50.47
C LEU A 221 -36.78 -36.53 51.44
N THR A 222 -37.27 -35.63 52.28
CA THR A 222 -38.45 -35.85 53.13
C THR A 222 -39.62 -35.03 52.59
N LEU A 223 -40.72 -35.71 52.26
CA LEU A 223 -41.94 -35.13 51.72
C LEU A 223 -43.02 -35.14 52.81
N SER A 224 -43.44 -33.95 53.26
CA SER A 224 -44.51 -33.80 54.26
C SER A 224 -45.80 -33.31 53.61
N LEU A 225 -46.83 -34.15 53.60
CA LEU A 225 -48.16 -33.81 53.09
C LEU A 225 -49.05 -33.33 54.23
N ASN A 226 -49.43 -32.07 54.19
CA ASN A 226 -50.40 -31.47 55.11
C ASN A 226 -51.75 -31.31 54.42
N PHE A 227 -52.72 -32.14 54.78
CA PHE A 227 -54.05 -32.08 54.17
C PHE A 227 -54.96 -31.06 54.89
N PRO A 228 -55.80 -30.31 54.15
CA PRO A 228 -56.78 -29.40 54.75
C PRO A 228 -57.77 -30.11 55.67
N ARG A 229 -58.23 -29.47 56.76
CA ARG A 229 -59.08 -30.08 57.80
C ARG A 229 -60.35 -30.77 57.28
N HIS A 230 -60.96 -30.26 56.20
CA HIS A 230 -62.18 -30.83 55.62
C HIS A 230 -61.95 -32.19 54.94
N THR A 231 -60.70 -32.54 54.61
CA THR A 231 -60.36 -33.84 53.99
C THR A 231 -60.32 -34.98 55.01
N ARG A 232 -60.28 -34.67 56.32
CA ARG A 232 -60.14 -35.63 57.43
C ARG A 232 -58.96 -36.60 57.30
N ARG A 233 -57.94 -36.25 56.50
CA ARG A 233 -56.70 -37.03 56.38
C ARG A 233 -55.67 -36.55 57.41
N ILE A 234 -54.89 -37.49 57.92
CA ILE A 234 -53.79 -37.23 58.85
C ILE A 234 -52.57 -36.79 58.02
N PRO A 235 -51.70 -35.89 58.53
CA PRO A 235 -50.45 -35.57 57.87
C PRO A 235 -49.62 -36.83 57.57
N GLU A 236 -49.01 -36.88 56.39
CA GLU A 236 -48.21 -38.01 55.92
C GLU A 236 -46.77 -37.54 55.69
N GLU A 237 -45.78 -38.32 56.14
CA GLU A 237 -44.35 -38.08 55.89
C GLU A 237 -43.77 -39.24 55.09
N TYR A 238 -43.13 -38.93 53.98
CA TYR A 238 -42.45 -39.90 53.12
C TYR A 238 -40.96 -39.61 53.11
N ARG A 239 -40.15 -40.63 53.39
CA ARG A 239 -38.68 -40.58 53.29
C ARG A 239 -38.22 -41.52 52.19
N GLY A 240 -37.45 -41.00 51.24
CA GLY A 240 -36.93 -41.80 50.12
C GLY A 240 -37.92 -41.94 48.97
N ASP A 241 -38.48 -43.15 48.78
CA ASP A 241 -39.35 -43.48 47.63
C ASP A 241 -40.69 -42.75 47.74
N VAL A 242 -40.83 -41.68 46.95
CA VAL A 242 -42.09 -40.94 46.80
C VAL A 242 -43.06 -41.83 46.02
N PRO A 243 -44.19 -42.26 46.62
CA PRO A 243 -45.15 -43.09 45.89
C PRO A 243 -45.73 -42.29 44.70
N PRO A 244 -45.95 -42.94 43.53
CA PRO A 244 -46.50 -42.24 42.38
C PRO A 244 -47.87 -41.67 42.71
N LEU A 245 -48.06 -40.38 42.39
CA LEU A 245 -49.34 -39.69 42.52
C LEU A 245 -50.36 -40.36 41.60
N ARG A 246 -51.26 -41.17 42.17
CA ARG A 246 -52.45 -41.66 41.47
C ARG A 246 -53.53 -40.59 41.62
N VAL A 247 -53.78 -39.87 40.53
CA VAL A 247 -54.93 -38.96 40.37
C VAL A 247 -56.18 -39.78 40.08
#